data_AF-A0A2N5A6I3-F1
#
_entry.id   AF-A0A2N5A6I3-F1
#
_cell.length_a   1.000
_cell.length_b   1.000
_cell.length_c   1.000
_cell.angle_alpha   90.00
_cell.angle_beta   90.00
_cell.angle_gamma   90.00
#
_symmetry.space_group_name_H-M   'P 1'
#
loop_
_entity.id
_entity.type
_entity.pdbx_description
1 polymer ?
#
loop_
_entity_poly.entity_id
_entity_poly.type
_entity_poly.pdbx_seq_one_letter_code
_entity_poly.pdbx_strand_id
1 'polypeptide(L)'
;VLEKAIAENKNVRTFFKDFTIFADRTPISGMGAKIGLYIFNKYGQEKYYEFHNKLMSEAGRAMKDRKDYTPSNLAALVNGLGYKEILDQQGNFLLTVEMRDQLQNVIDANMMLADKLNYSGTPVFIVMNMKNPQNKTTTIMPGAPDFYRLQQAIDKAKGN
;
A
#
# COMPACT_ATOMS: atom_id res chain seq x y z
N VAL A 1 -6.32 -11.53 -6.19
CA VAL A 1 -5.83 -12.58 -5.24
C VAL A 1 -5.98 -12.13 -3.79
N LEU A 2 -5.33 -11.04 -3.37
CA LEU A 2 -5.39 -10.55 -1.99
C LEU A 2 -6.82 -10.29 -1.49
N GLU A 3 -7.63 -9.56 -2.24
CA GLU A 3 -9.03 -9.27 -1.86
C GLU A 3 -9.86 -10.54 -1.63
N LYS A 4 -9.70 -11.54 -2.52
CA LYS A 4 -10.34 -12.85 -2.38
C LYS A 4 -9.90 -13.55 -1.08
N ALA A 5 -8.60 -13.56 -0.79
CA ALA A 5 -8.06 -14.15 0.42
C ALA A 5 -8.57 -13.45 1.69
N ILE A 6 -8.71 -12.12 1.67
CA ILE A 6 -9.28 -11.36 2.78
C ILE A 6 -10.76 -11.72 2.96
N ALA A 7 -11.53 -11.74 1.87
CA ALA A 7 -12.96 -12.04 1.91
C ALA A 7 -13.27 -13.45 2.43
N GLU A 8 -12.46 -14.44 2.06
CA GLU A 8 -12.64 -15.83 2.48
C GLU A 8 -12.10 -16.12 3.90
N ASN A 9 -11.24 -15.25 4.45
CA ASN A 9 -10.64 -15.44 5.77
C ASN A 9 -11.00 -14.30 6.74
N LYS A 10 -12.23 -14.31 7.26
CA LYS A 10 -12.76 -13.27 8.18
C LYS A 10 -11.94 -13.01 9.45
N ASN A 11 -11.08 -13.96 9.85
CA ASN A 11 -10.21 -13.83 11.02
C ASN A 11 -8.82 -13.23 10.69
N VAL A 12 -8.54 -12.92 9.43
CA VAL A 12 -7.29 -12.30 9.00
C VAL A 12 -7.41 -10.79 9.08
N ARG A 13 -6.43 -10.15 9.71
CA ARG A 13 -6.24 -8.70 9.65
C ARG A 13 -5.14 -8.39 8.64
N THR A 14 -5.35 -7.36 7.83
CA THR A 14 -4.41 -6.94 6.80
C THR A 14 -3.85 -5.56 7.06
N PHE A 15 -2.53 -5.44 6.93
CA PHE A 15 -1.80 -4.20 7.09
C PHE A 15 -1.05 -3.93 5.80
N PHE A 16 -1.27 -2.75 5.23
CA PHE A 16 -0.48 -2.30 4.08
C PHE A 16 0.65 -1.43 4.61
N LYS A 17 1.84 -1.71 4.12
CA LYS A 17 3.07 -1.02 4.48
C LYS A 17 3.61 -0.43 3.20
N ASP A 18 3.24 0.81 2.93
CA ASP A 18 3.70 1.51 1.73
C ASP A 18 5.24 1.53 1.73
N PHE A 19 5.81 0.98 0.66
CA PHE A 19 7.24 0.74 0.48
C PHE A 19 7.64 1.33 -0.88
N THR A 20 8.02 2.60 -0.88
CA THR A 20 8.20 3.40 -2.10
C THR A 20 9.62 3.30 -2.64
N ILE A 21 10.04 2.09 -3.02
CA ILE A 21 11.38 1.80 -3.57
C ILE A 21 11.74 2.60 -4.84
N PHE A 22 10.74 3.19 -5.49
CA PHE A 22 10.93 4.00 -6.69
C PHE A 22 10.80 5.50 -6.43
N ALA A 23 10.64 5.96 -5.18
CA ALA A 23 10.38 7.38 -4.90
C ALA A 23 11.46 8.31 -5.46
N ASP A 24 12.73 7.92 -5.43
CA ASP A 24 13.84 8.73 -5.94
C ASP A 24 13.81 8.90 -7.46
N ARG A 25 13.28 7.90 -8.18
CA ARG A 25 13.18 7.90 -9.65
C ARG A 25 11.83 8.39 -10.15
N THR A 26 10.80 8.14 -9.35
CA THR A 26 9.40 8.40 -9.67
C THR A 26 8.77 9.08 -8.45
N PRO A 27 8.97 10.40 -8.28
CA PRO A 27 8.48 11.16 -7.11
C PRO A 27 6.98 11.00 -6.85
N ILE A 28 6.20 10.71 -7.91
CA ILE A 28 4.77 10.43 -7.82
C ILE A 28 4.45 9.19 -6.97
N SER A 29 5.35 8.20 -6.89
CA SER A 29 5.19 7.03 -6.03
C SER A 29 5.21 7.43 -4.55
N GLY A 30 6.12 8.34 -4.17
CA GLY A 30 6.18 8.88 -2.81
C GLY A 30 4.94 9.72 -2.48
N MET A 31 4.47 10.51 -3.46
CA MET A 31 3.24 11.29 -3.31
C MET A 31 1.99 10.42 -3.15
N GLY A 32 1.86 9.37 -3.97
CA GLY A 32 0.77 8.40 -3.88
C GLY A 32 0.71 7.70 -2.53
N ALA A 33 1.87 7.30 -1.99
CA ALA A 33 1.95 6.72 -0.64
C ALA A 33 1.53 7.71 0.46
N LYS A 34 2.00 8.97 0.40
CA LYS A 34 1.58 10.01 1.36
C LYS A 34 0.07 10.23 1.34
N ILE A 35 -0.53 10.33 0.15
CA ILE A 35 -1.98 10.50 0.00
C ILE A 35 -2.72 9.26 0.52
N GLY A 36 -2.23 8.06 0.21
CA GLY A 36 -2.76 6.83 0.77
C GLY A 36 -2.78 6.86 2.29
N LEU A 37 -1.64 7.15 2.92
CA LEU A 37 -1.53 7.26 4.38
C LEU A 37 -2.42 8.36 4.96
N TYR A 38 -2.56 9.51 4.28
CA TYR A 38 -3.52 10.55 4.69
C TYR A 38 -4.96 10.02 4.69
N ILE A 39 -5.37 9.35 3.61
CA ILE A 39 -6.71 8.76 3.48
C ILE A 39 -6.92 7.71 4.55
N PHE A 40 -5.93 6.86 4.82
CA PHE A 40 -5.98 5.87 5.89
C PHE A 40 -6.20 6.52 7.26
N ASN A 41 -5.40 7.54 7.59
CA ASN A 41 -5.47 8.20 8.89
C ASN A 41 -6.81 8.91 9.12
N LYS A 42 -7.39 9.48 8.07
CA LYS A 42 -8.62 10.29 8.17
C LYS A 42 -9.91 9.50 7.96
N TYR A 43 -9.89 8.55 7.02
CA TYR A 43 -11.07 7.85 6.53
C TYR A 43 -11.04 6.33 6.77
N GLY A 44 -9.92 5.81 7.27
CA GLY A 44 -9.76 4.42 7.63
C GLY A 44 -9.38 3.49 6.48
N GLN A 45 -9.24 2.21 6.84
CA GLN A 45 -8.68 1.16 5.99
C GLN A 45 -9.46 0.92 4.70
N GLU A 46 -10.80 0.94 4.75
CA GLU A 46 -11.64 0.68 3.58
C GLU A 46 -11.41 1.73 2.49
N LYS A 47 -11.35 3.01 2.87
CA LYS A 47 -11.09 4.12 1.95
C LYS A 47 -9.67 4.14 1.41
N TYR A 48 -8.71 3.73 2.23
CA TYR A 48 -7.34 3.48 1.77
C TYR A 48 -7.30 2.37 0.70
N TYR A 49 -8.02 1.25 0.88
CA TYR A 49 -8.07 0.17 -0.12
C TYR A 49 -8.71 0.59 -1.43
N GLU A 50 -9.82 1.33 -1.35
CA GLU A 50 -10.47 1.88 -2.54
C GLU A 50 -9.48 2.74 -3.36
N PHE A 51 -8.77 3.64 -2.68
CA PHE A 51 -7.75 4.48 -3.30
C PHE A 51 -6.58 3.65 -3.87
N HIS A 52 -5.99 2.76 -3.07
CA HIS A 52 -4.84 1.94 -3.45
C HIS A 52 -5.15 1.10 -4.69
N ASN A 53 -6.30 0.42 -4.71
CA ASN A 53 -6.69 -0.43 -5.83
C ASN A 53 -6.89 0.36 -7.13
N LYS A 54 -7.51 1.54 -7.05
CA LYS A 54 -7.70 2.40 -8.22
C LYS A 54 -6.37 2.97 -8.71
N LEU A 55 -5.50 3.41 -7.80
CA LEU A 55 -4.15 3.89 -8.13
C LEU A 55 -3.33 2.81 -8.85
N MET A 56 -3.29 1.59 -8.31
CA MET A 56 -2.56 0.47 -8.92
C MET A 56 -3.14 0.09 -10.29
N SER A 57 -4.46 0.15 -10.45
CA SER A 57 -5.13 -0.10 -11.73
C SER A 57 -4.83 0.99 -12.78
N GLU A 58 -4.86 2.27 -12.41
CA GLU A 58 -4.52 3.36 -13.31
C GLU A 58 -3.04 3.39 -13.69
N ALA A 59 -2.14 3.27 -12.71
CA ALA A 59 -0.70 3.22 -12.95
C ALA A 59 -0.29 1.98 -13.76
N GLY A 60 -0.90 0.83 -13.50
CA GLY A 60 -0.69 -0.40 -14.27
C GLY A 60 -1.14 -0.27 -15.73
N ARG A 61 -2.27 0.41 -15.99
CA ARG A 61 -2.72 0.73 -17.36
C ARG A 61 -1.75 1.69 -18.05
N ALA A 62 -1.34 2.76 -17.38
CA ALA A 62 -0.37 3.71 -17.94
C ALA A 62 0.94 3.00 -18.33
N MET A 63 1.47 2.15 -17.45
CA MET A 63 2.66 1.33 -17.72
C MET A 63 2.47 0.41 -18.94
N LYS A 64 1.33 -0.29 -19.03
CA LYS A 64 1.02 -1.17 -20.17
C LYS A 64 0.98 -0.39 -21.49
N ASP A 65 0.43 0.81 -21.45
CA ASP A 65 0.32 1.71 -22.59
C ASP A 65 1.62 2.50 -22.87
N ARG A 66 2.69 2.24 -22.10
CA ARG A 66 3.98 2.95 -22.17
C ARG A 66 3.83 4.47 -21.99
N LYS A 67 2.94 4.87 -21.10
CA LYS A 67 2.69 6.26 -20.69
C LYS A 67 3.12 6.47 -19.24
N ASP A 68 3.49 7.71 -18.93
CA ASP A 68 3.79 8.10 -17.56
C ASP A 68 2.50 8.29 -16.76
N TYR A 69 2.54 7.87 -15.49
CA TYR A 69 1.53 8.22 -14.51
C TYR A 69 1.94 9.52 -13.82
N THR A 70 1.18 10.59 -14.07
CA THR A 70 1.57 11.97 -13.74
C THR A 70 0.87 12.49 -12.48
N PRO A 71 1.34 13.62 -11.89
CA PRO A 71 0.62 14.32 -10.83
C PRO A 71 -0.83 14.65 -11.19
N SER A 72 -1.11 15.01 -12.45
CA SER A 72 -2.47 15.29 -12.91
C SER A 72 -3.36 14.05 -12.89
N ASN A 73 -2.82 12.87 -13.23
CA ASN A 73 -3.57 11.62 -13.12
C ASN A 73 -3.92 11.33 -11.65
N LEU A 74 -2.95 11.48 -10.74
CA LEU A 74 -3.19 11.30 -9.31
C LEU A 74 -4.21 12.30 -8.75
N ALA A 75 -4.14 13.58 -9.16
CA ALA A 75 -5.09 14.59 -8.75
C ALA A 75 -6.51 14.29 -9.26
N ALA A 76 -6.64 13.84 -10.51
CA ALA A 76 -7.91 13.42 -11.09
C ALA A 76 -8.50 12.22 -10.33
N LEU A 77 -7.69 11.22 -9.97
CA LEU A 77 -8.12 10.09 -9.15
C LEU A 77 -8.62 10.55 -7.77
N VAL A 78 -7.84 11.39 -7.08
CA VAL A 78 -8.18 11.91 -5.75
C VAL A 78 -9.48 12.71 -5.78
N ASN A 79 -9.64 13.59 -6.77
CA ASN A 79 -10.87 14.34 -6.98
C ASN A 79 -12.07 13.43 -7.32
N GLY A 80 -11.87 12.43 -8.18
CA GLY A 80 -12.90 11.46 -8.57
C GLY A 80 -13.37 10.57 -7.42
N LEU A 81 -12.52 10.35 -6.41
CA LEU A 81 -12.88 9.66 -5.17
C LEU A 81 -13.50 10.58 -4.10
N GLY A 82 -13.59 11.90 -4.38
CA GLY A 82 -14.23 12.87 -3.51
C GLY A 82 -13.34 13.51 -2.44
N TYR A 83 -12.04 13.25 -2.44
CA TYR A 83 -11.09 13.82 -1.46
C TYR A 83 -10.63 15.23 -1.88
N LYS A 84 -11.58 16.12 -2.11
CA LYS A 84 -11.31 17.47 -2.66
C LYS A 84 -10.57 18.37 -1.70
N GLU A 85 -10.61 18.10 -0.41
CA GLU A 85 -9.98 18.94 0.62
C GLU A 85 -8.46 18.88 0.61
N ILE A 86 -7.87 17.90 -0.07
CA ILE A 86 -6.42 17.81 -0.28
C ILE A 86 -5.99 18.35 -1.65
N LEU A 87 -6.89 19.03 -2.36
CA LEU A 87 -6.65 19.66 -3.66
C LEU A 87 -7.11 21.11 -3.66
N ASP A 88 -6.39 21.98 -4.36
CA ASP A 88 -6.89 23.32 -4.71
C ASP A 88 -7.79 23.27 -5.97
N GLN A 89 -8.29 24.43 -6.37
CA GLN A 89 -9.15 24.56 -7.56
C GLN A 89 -8.43 24.20 -8.88
N GLN A 90 -7.10 24.21 -8.88
CA GLN A 90 -6.25 23.89 -10.01
C GLN A 90 -5.77 22.43 -9.99
N GLY A 91 -6.11 21.66 -8.93
CA GLY A 91 -5.69 20.27 -8.76
C GLY A 91 -4.29 20.11 -8.16
N ASN A 92 -3.71 21.16 -7.56
CA ASN A 92 -2.47 21.02 -6.79
C ASN A 92 -2.77 20.46 -5.40
N PHE A 93 -1.87 19.62 -4.89
CA PHE A 93 -2.05 18.98 -3.59
C PHE A 93 -1.77 19.94 -2.42
N LEU A 94 -2.71 20.01 -1.49
CA LEU A 94 -2.71 20.93 -0.35
C LEU A 94 -2.15 20.36 0.95
N LEU A 95 -1.41 19.25 0.90
CA LEU A 95 -0.75 18.70 2.09
C LEU A 95 0.32 19.69 2.58
N THR A 96 0.17 20.16 3.83
CA THR A 96 1.14 21.07 4.47
C THR A 96 2.52 20.41 4.58
N VAL A 97 3.58 21.22 4.72
CA VAL A 97 4.95 20.69 4.92
C VAL A 97 4.98 19.73 6.11
N GLU A 98 4.45 20.16 7.26
CA GLU A 98 4.39 19.35 8.48
C GLU A 98 3.67 18.01 8.25
N MET A 99 2.51 18.01 7.59
CA MET A 99 1.79 16.78 7.28
C MET A 99 2.60 15.87 6.35
N ARG A 100 3.27 16.44 5.33
CA ARG A 100 4.11 15.65 4.41
C ARG A 100 5.27 15.00 5.15
N ASP A 101 5.87 15.68 6.12
CA ASP A 101 6.98 15.17 6.92
C ASP A 101 6.52 14.08 7.88
N GLN A 102 5.37 14.27 8.54
CA GLN A 102 4.75 13.24 9.40
C GLN A 102 4.45 11.96 8.61
N LEU A 103 3.88 12.09 7.40
CA LEU A 103 3.59 10.96 6.52
C LEU A 103 4.88 10.32 5.99
N GLN A 104 5.91 11.12 5.68
CA GLN A 104 7.22 10.63 5.26
C GLN A 104 7.87 9.78 6.35
N ASN A 105 7.81 10.20 7.62
CA ASN A 105 8.36 9.43 8.74
C ASN A 105 7.76 8.02 8.84
N VAL A 106 6.47 7.85 8.53
CA VAL A 106 5.82 6.53 8.49
C VAL A 106 6.34 5.69 7.33
N ILE A 107 6.54 6.30 6.16
CA ILE A 107 7.12 5.63 4.98
C ILE A 107 8.56 5.21 5.28
N ASP A 108 9.37 6.09 5.85
CA ASP A 108 10.77 5.82 6.20
C ASP A 108 10.87 4.70 7.23
N ALA A 109 9.99 4.67 8.22
CA ALA A 109 9.92 3.57 9.17
C ALA A 109 9.58 2.22 8.49
N ASN A 110 8.73 2.22 7.46
CA ASN A 110 8.46 1.02 6.66
C ASN A 110 9.68 0.62 5.80
N MET A 111 10.39 1.59 5.21
CA MET A 111 11.63 1.35 4.46
C MET A 111 12.70 0.72 5.37
N MET A 112 12.94 1.31 6.55
CA MET A 112 13.87 0.77 7.55
C MET A 112 13.50 -0.64 8.01
N LEU A 113 12.20 -0.92 8.14
CA LEU A 113 11.72 -2.27 8.46
C LEU A 113 12.05 -3.24 7.33
N ALA A 114 11.78 -2.86 6.08
CA ALA A 114 12.09 -3.69 4.92
C ALA A 114 13.60 -3.97 4.81
N ASP A 115 14.44 -2.97 5.03
CA ASP A 115 15.90 -3.11 5.04
C ASP A 115 16.37 -4.07 6.13
N LYS A 116 15.85 -3.94 7.36
CA LYS A 116 16.14 -4.86 8.47
C LYS A 116 15.71 -6.30 8.19
N LEU A 117 14.65 -6.48 7.41
CA LEU A 117 14.17 -7.78 6.97
C LEU A 117 14.86 -8.26 5.67
N ASN A 118 15.80 -7.48 5.15
CA ASN A 118 16.54 -7.73 3.91
C ASN A 118 15.64 -7.89 2.67
N TYR A 119 14.64 -7.00 2.54
CA TYR A 119 13.73 -6.96 1.40
C TYR A 119 14.00 -5.74 0.53
N SER A 120 14.28 -5.97 -0.76
CA SER A 120 14.63 -4.92 -1.74
C SER A 120 13.62 -4.78 -2.88
N GLY A 121 12.54 -5.58 -2.89
CA GLY A 121 11.54 -5.59 -3.96
C GLY A 121 10.10 -5.53 -3.44
N THR A 122 9.16 -5.15 -4.30
CA THR A 122 7.73 -5.16 -4.04
C THR A 122 6.97 -6.05 -5.03
N PRO A 123 5.84 -6.65 -4.62
CA PRO A 123 5.32 -6.71 -3.25
C PRO A 123 6.06 -7.76 -2.41
N VAL A 124 5.96 -7.66 -1.07
CA VAL A 124 6.33 -8.71 -0.12
C VAL A 124 5.15 -8.95 0.80
N PHE A 125 4.79 -10.22 0.99
CA PHE A 125 3.72 -10.63 1.90
C PHE A 125 4.33 -11.31 3.12
N ILE A 126 3.94 -10.84 4.30
CA ILE A 126 4.26 -11.48 5.58
C ILE A 126 2.94 -11.94 6.20
N VAL A 127 2.78 -13.25 6.34
CA VAL A 127 1.61 -13.86 6.97
C VAL A 127 2.05 -14.52 8.26
N MET A 128 1.48 -14.10 9.39
CA MET A 128 1.94 -14.51 10.70
C MET A 128 0.79 -14.57 11.70
N ASN A 129 0.97 -15.36 12.76
CA ASN A 129 0.07 -15.33 13.90
C ASN A 129 0.26 -14.01 14.66
N MET A 130 -0.80 -13.20 14.75
CA MET A 130 -0.73 -11.91 15.45
C MET A 130 -0.61 -12.03 16.98
N LYS A 131 -1.09 -13.12 17.58
CA LYS A 131 -1.09 -13.30 19.04
C LYS A 131 0.19 -13.97 19.54
N ASN A 132 0.77 -14.87 18.74
CA ASN A 132 1.98 -15.61 19.08
C ASN A 132 2.85 -15.81 17.83
N PRO A 133 3.54 -14.76 17.36
CA PRO A 133 4.39 -14.86 16.18
C PRO A 133 5.61 -15.76 16.46
N GLN A 134 5.74 -16.82 15.66
CA GLN A 134 6.88 -17.74 15.73
C GLN A 134 7.37 -18.05 14.32
N ASN A 135 8.65 -18.38 14.14
CA ASN A 135 9.19 -18.77 12.83
C ASN A 135 8.38 -19.91 12.18
N LYS A 136 7.86 -20.84 12.98
CA LYS A 136 7.02 -21.95 12.52
C LYS A 136 5.62 -21.54 12.05
N THR A 137 5.10 -20.39 12.50
CA THR A 137 3.77 -19.85 12.14
C THR A 137 3.86 -18.61 11.26
N THR A 138 5.06 -18.24 10.83
CA THR A 138 5.30 -17.10 9.94
C THR A 138 5.70 -17.60 8.55
N THR A 139 5.16 -16.95 7.53
CA THR A 139 5.51 -17.19 6.13
C THR A 139 5.79 -15.84 5.48
N ILE A 140 6.94 -15.75 4.82
CA ILE A 140 7.38 -14.59 4.04
C ILE A 140 7.35 -15.00 2.57
N MET A 141 6.75 -14.15 1.73
CA MET A 141 6.62 -14.38 0.30
C MET A 141 7.04 -13.11 -0.44
N PRO A 142 8.27 -13.07 -0.99
CA PRO A 142 8.66 -12.07 -1.97
C PRO A 142 7.89 -12.29 -3.28
N GLY A 143 7.43 -11.20 -3.89
CA GLY A 143 6.58 -11.23 -5.07
C GLY A 143 5.10 -11.48 -4.76
N ALA A 144 4.24 -11.30 -5.76
CA ALA A 144 2.82 -11.55 -5.63
C ALA A 144 2.55 -13.06 -5.59
N PRO A 145 2.03 -13.65 -4.49
CA PRO A 145 1.66 -15.05 -4.46
C PRO A 145 0.38 -15.29 -5.24
N ASP A 146 0.20 -16.50 -5.75
CA ASP A 146 -1.13 -16.97 -6.15
C ASP A 146 -2.02 -17.18 -4.90
N PHE A 147 -3.30 -17.42 -5.15
CA PHE A 147 -4.28 -17.60 -4.08
C PHE A 147 -3.99 -18.81 -3.20
N TYR A 148 -3.56 -19.93 -3.81
CA TYR A 148 -3.32 -21.17 -3.08
C TYR A 148 -2.16 -21.02 -2.08
N ARG A 149 -1.04 -20.44 -2.53
CA ARG A 149 0.12 -20.17 -1.69
C ARG A 149 -0.22 -19.19 -0.56
N LEU A 150 -1.01 -18.16 -0.85
CA LEU A 150 -1.47 -17.21 0.17
C LEU A 150 -2.39 -17.89 1.22
N GLN A 151 -3.28 -18.78 0.79
CA GLN A 151 -4.16 -19.52 1.69
C GLN A 151 -3.37 -20.48 2.59
N GLN A 152 -2.40 -21.22 2.04
CA GLN A 152 -1.52 -22.08 2.84
C GLN A 152 -0.76 -21.30 3.91
N ALA A 153 -0.27 -20.10 3.58
CA ALA A 153 0.40 -19.23 4.53
C ALA A 153 -0.54 -18.79 5.67
N ILE A 154 -1.80 -18.47 5.34
CA ILE A 154 -2.84 -18.13 6.33
C ILE A 154 -3.14 -19.33 7.24
N ASP A 155 -3.29 -20.52 6.68
CA ASP A 155 -3.57 -21.74 7.44
C ASP A 155 -2.42 -22.10 8.38
N LYS A 156 -1.17 -22.02 7.91
CA LYS A 156 0.03 -22.18 8.74
C LYS A 156 0.08 -21.16 9.88
N ALA A 157 -0.34 -19.91 9.63
CA ALA A 157 -0.35 -18.86 10.64
C ALA A 157 -1.39 -19.08 11.76
N LYS A 158 -2.43 -19.89 11.53
CA LYS A 158 -3.39 -20.26 12.59
C LYS A 158 -2.69 -21.04 13.71
N GLY A 159 -1.61 -21.76 13.41
CA GLY A 159 -0.81 -22.48 14.40
C GLY A 159 -1.49 -23.72 14.98
N ASN A 160 -2.39 -24.33 14.19
CA ASN A 160 -2.93 -25.66 14.48
C ASN A 160 -1.87 -26.74 14.28
#